data_AF-A0A9J7IDJ1-F1
#
_entry.id   AF-A0A9J7IDJ1-F1
#
_cell.length_a   1.000
_cell.length_b   1.000
_cell.length_c   1.000
_cell.angle_alpha   90.00
_cell.angle_beta   90.00
_cell.angle_gamma   90.00
#
_symmetry.space_group_name_H-M   'P 1'
#
loop_
_entity.id
_entity.type
_entity.pdbx_description
1 polymer ?
#
loop_
_entity_poly.entity_id
_entity_poly.type
_entity_poly.pdbx_seq_one_letter_code
_entity_poly.pdbx_strand_id
1 'polypeptide(L)'
;MYCLIEDARGILSIEFRNVTPSEHHHHLQYRSSSSSQNVNKNSLTFYRGGCIICIDYSNWSKKPYLDLVQKFDIISHILYEEILELIRRGVDPANGYMFGFSYGGQLASKIGRQLIHYNDYMFKQIDMCDIAGPGFDFLSYATHREAAENVACYYASLDKGTQFRSCHQNILLGHCGYTQPAILSQPYFSSHGLSVQIYINAFDYPFYGSSKLPTWCLAGNPVLNLPEGFKVGYNGDIGSHIQGDIFVPTGLNYPYNLSKRQLKAYEKYFKET
;
A
#
# COMPACT_ATOMS: atom_id res chain seq x y z
N MET A 1 11.08 -14.48 10.42
CA MET A 1 9.94 -13.65 10.89
C MET A 1 9.15 -13.27 9.65
N TYR A 2 8.02 -13.92 9.41
CA TYR A 2 7.23 -13.75 8.19
C TYR A 2 6.12 -12.73 8.46
N CYS A 3 5.93 -11.75 7.57
CA CYS A 3 4.65 -11.04 7.50
C CYS A 3 3.71 -12.00 6.73
N LEU A 4 2.87 -12.74 7.44
CA LEU A 4 1.92 -13.70 6.84
C LEU A 4 0.80 -12.92 6.14
N ILE A 5 0.63 -13.18 4.85
CA ILE A 5 -0.43 -12.64 3.98
C ILE A 5 -1.47 -13.74 3.77
N GLU A 6 -2.36 -13.97 4.73
CA GLU A 6 -3.61 -14.66 4.44
C GLU A 6 -4.75 -13.81 4.98
N ASP A 7 -5.61 -13.34 4.07
CA ASP A 7 -6.94 -12.75 4.34
C ASP A 7 -7.02 -11.83 5.58
N ALA A 8 -5.89 -11.18 5.90
CA ALA A 8 -5.71 -10.44 7.14
C ALA A 8 -6.58 -9.19 7.05
N ARG A 9 -7.24 -8.84 8.15
CA ARG A 9 -7.96 -7.57 8.30
C ARG A 9 -6.95 -6.39 8.43
N GLY A 10 -5.99 -6.36 7.52
CA GLY A 10 -4.88 -5.45 7.26
C GLY A 10 -3.49 -5.86 7.74
N ILE A 11 -2.48 -5.21 7.16
CA ILE A 11 -1.05 -5.35 7.47
C ILE A 11 -0.48 -3.94 7.64
N LEU A 12 0.37 -3.72 8.62
CA LEU A 12 1.19 -2.52 8.74
C LEU A 12 2.65 -2.94 8.90
N SER A 13 3.50 -2.45 8.00
CA SER A 13 4.95 -2.63 8.12
C SER A 13 5.65 -1.28 7.99
N ILE A 14 6.68 -1.10 8.79
CA ILE A 14 7.47 0.13 8.84
C ILE A 14 8.91 -0.25 8.61
N GLU A 15 9.59 0.56 7.83
CA GLU A 15 10.96 0.37 7.45
C GLU A 15 11.77 1.63 7.73
N PHE A 16 12.97 1.44 8.25
CA PHE A 16 13.91 2.54 8.50
C PHE A 16 15.27 2.20 7.91
N ARG A 17 15.79 3.09 7.06
CA ARG A 17 17.14 2.97 6.49
C ARG A 17 18.17 3.52 7.48
N ASN A 18 19.34 2.88 7.54
CA ASN A 18 20.50 3.28 8.35
C ASN A 18 20.33 3.26 9.87
N VAL A 19 19.79 2.18 10.44
CA VAL A 19 19.98 1.93 11.88
C VAL A 19 21.41 1.41 12.08
N THR A 20 22.29 2.19 12.70
CA THR A 20 23.61 1.70 13.12
C THR A 20 23.43 0.56 14.12
N PRO A 21 24.17 -0.58 14.01
CA PRO A 21 23.97 -1.75 14.89
C PRO A 21 24.31 -1.56 16.38
N SER A 22 24.62 -0.34 16.83
CA SER A 22 25.00 -0.10 18.21
C SER A 22 23.77 0.02 19.11
N GLU A 23 23.56 -1.05 19.88
CA GLU A 23 22.98 -1.04 21.23
C GLU A 23 21.45 -1.04 21.41
N HIS A 24 20.66 -1.73 20.60
CA HIS A 24 19.29 -2.12 21.02
C HIS A 24 19.09 -3.65 20.93
N HIS A 25 19.66 -4.37 21.89
CA HIS A 25 19.21 -5.70 22.29
C HIS A 25 17.89 -5.57 23.09
N HIS A 26 16.79 -5.28 22.41
CA HIS A 26 15.47 -5.65 22.90
C HIS A 26 14.87 -6.67 21.93
N HIS A 27 14.88 -7.93 22.36
CA HIS A 27 14.19 -9.03 21.70
C HIS A 27 12.68 -8.76 21.63
N LEU A 28 12.22 -8.12 20.56
CA LEU A 28 10.82 -8.22 20.12
C LEU A 28 10.70 -9.46 19.21
N GLN A 29 10.72 -10.65 19.84
CA GLN A 29 10.35 -11.89 19.17
C GLN A 29 8.82 -11.97 19.06
N TYR A 30 8.26 -11.66 17.89
CA TYR A 30 6.87 -11.98 17.58
C TYR A 30 6.78 -13.33 16.86
N ARG A 31 6.03 -14.24 17.49
CA ARG A 31 5.90 -15.68 17.19
C ARG A 31 4.79 -15.88 16.14
N SER A 32 5.11 -16.46 14.98
CA SER A 32 4.14 -16.79 13.94
C SER A 32 3.55 -18.18 14.14
N SER A 33 2.22 -18.32 14.15
CA SER A 33 1.53 -19.61 14.03
C SER A 33 0.81 -19.73 12.68
N SER A 34 1.21 -20.78 11.94
CA SER A 34 0.52 -21.54 10.88
C SER A 34 -0.01 -20.86 9.61
N SER A 35 0.58 -21.34 8.50
CA SER A 35 0.08 -21.60 7.12
C SER A 35 -0.25 -20.42 6.19
N SER A 36 0.62 -20.30 5.16
CA SER A 36 0.39 -20.03 3.71
C SER A 36 -0.03 -18.66 3.15
N GLN A 37 0.87 -17.67 3.20
CA GLN A 37 1.41 -16.97 1.98
C GLN A 37 2.31 -15.83 2.41
N ASN A 38 3.53 -15.80 1.86
CA ASN A 38 4.63 -14.99 2.38
C ASN A 38 4.65 -13.61 1.71
N VAL A 39 4.68 -12.50 2.48
CA VAL A 39 5.54 -11.39 2.04
C VAL A 39 6.93 -11.98 2.09
N ASN A 40 7.55 -12.16 0.93
CA ASN A 40 8.90 -12.69 0.90
C ASN A 40 9.79 -11.63 1.57
N LYS A 41 10.13 -11.82 2.86
CA LYS A 41 11.04 -10.94 3.59
C LYS A 41 12.27 -10.65 2.74
N ASN A 42 12.70 -11.68 2.01
CA ASN A 42 13.77 -11.64 1.04
C ASN A 42 13.63 -10.48 0.04
N SER A 43 12.48 -10.22 -0.59
CA SER A 43 12.36 -9.12 -1.56
C SER A 43 12.52 -7.76 -0.88
N LEU A 44 11.80 -7.49 0.22
CA LEU A 44 11.93 -6.20 0.93
C LEU A 44 13.34 -6.00 1.49
N THR A 45 13.92 -7.00 2.15
CA THR A 45 15.28 -6.92 2.69
C THR A 45 16.35 -6.86 1.60
N PHE A 46 16.16 -7.56 0.48
CA PHE A 46 17.09 -7.57 -0.65
C PHE A 46 17.08 -6.24 -1.40
N TYR A 47 15.91 -5.69 -1.66
CA TYR A 47 15.78 -4.47 -2.44
C TYR A 47 16.05 -3.21 -1.63
N ARG A 48 15.67 -3.17 -0.34
CA ARG A 48 15.72 -1.92 0.45
C ARG A 48 16.80 -1.84 1.53
N GLY A 49 17.29 -2.99 2.02
CA GLY A 49 18.11 -3.02 3.24
C GLY A 49 17.35 -2.49 4.47
N GLY A 50 18.07 -2.15 5.54
CA GLY A 50 17.49 -1.51 6.73
C GLY A 50 16.75 -2.43 7.71
N CYS A 51 16.08 -1.81 8.69
CA CYS A 51 15.27 -2.51 9.69
C CYS A 51 13.80 -2.55 9.24
N ILE A 52 13.20 -3.75 9.22
CA ILE A 52 11.78 -3.94 8.91
C ILE A 52 11.04 -4.36 10.18
N ILE A 53 10.07 -3.54 10.57
CA ILE A 53 9.16 -3.77 11.69
C ILE A 53 7.79 -4.16 11.12
N CYS A 54 7.41 -5.42 11.32
CA CYS A 54 6.05 -5.89 11.05
C CYS A 54 5.22 -5.69 12.32
N ILE A 55 4.10 -4.98 12.24
CA ILE A 55 3.18 -4.80 13.38
C ILE A 55 2.14 -5.91 13.35
N ASP A 56 2.21 -6.79 14.34
CA ASP A 56 1.23 -7.86 14.53
C ASP A 56 0.10 -7.37 15.44
N TYR A 57 -1.06 -7.10 14.82
CA TYR A 57 -2.30 -6.81 15.53
C TYR A 57 -3.33 -7.94 15.35
N SER A 58 -2.88 -9.18 15.13
CA SER A 58 -3.73 -10.35 14.87
C SER A 58 -4.76 -10.64 15.96
N ASN A 59 -4.45 -10.29 17.21
CA ASN A 59 -5.40 -10.36 18.32
C ASN A 59 -6.64 -9.50 18.11
N TRP A 60 -6.51 -8.38 17.40
CA TRP A 60 -7.62 -7.51 17.00
C TRP A 60 -8.19 -7.93 15.66
N SER A 61 -7.33 -8.27 14.68
CA SER A 61 -7.77 -8.60 13.32
C SER A 61 -8.59 -9.89 13.25
N LYS A 62 -8.55 -10.76 14.26
CA LYS A 62 -9.42 -11.95 14.37
C LYS A 62 -10.85 -11.64 14.86
N LYS A 63 -11.06 -10.50 15.53
CA LYS A 63 -12.38 -10.08 16.03
C LYS A 63 -13.29 -9.56 14.90
N PRO A 64 -14.63 -9.60 15.05
CA PRO A 64 -15.56 -9.05 14.05
C PRO A 64 -15.10 -7.70 13.50
N TYR A 65 -15.27 -7.50 12.19
CA TYR A 65 -14.73 -6.32 11.51
C TYR A 65 -15.23 -4.99 12.12
N LEU A 66 -16.51 -4.93 12.51
CA LEU A 66 -17.06 -3.76 13.18
C LEU A 66 -16.38 -3.46 14.53
N ASP A 67 -16.02 -4.48 15.31
CA ASP A 67 -15.27 -4.30 16.56
C ASP A 67 -13.90 -3.69 16.28
N LEU A 68 -13.24 -4.15 15.20
CA LEU A 68 -11.95 -3.62 14.77
C LEU A 68 -12.05 -2.15 14.35
N VAL A 69 -13.09 -1.77 13.60
CA VAL A 69 -13.35 -0.36 13.22
C VAL A 69 -13.63 0.50 14.46
N GLN A 70 -14.45 0.04 15.40
CA GLN A 70 -14.77 0.78 16.63
C GLN A 70 -13.56 1.01 17.54
N LYS A 71 -12.52 0.17 17.43
CA LYS A 71 -11.27 0.31 18.21
C LYS A 71 -10.17 1.05 17.44
N PHE A 72 -10.45 1.58 16.25
CA PHE A 72 -9.45 2.23 15.40
C PHE A 72 -8.68 3.35 16.10
N ASP A 73 -9.34 4.22 16.83
CA ASP A 73 -8.67 5.34 17.51
C ASP A 73 -7.73 4.87 18.62
N ILE A 74 -8.13 3.83 19.36
CA ILE A 74 -7.29 3.24 20.42
C ILE A 74 -6.08 2.54 19.80
N ILE A 75 -6.31 1.72 18.77
CA ILE A 75 -5.23 0.96 18.11
C ILE A 75 -4.24 1.93 17.44
N SER A 76 -4.73 2.91 16.69
CA SER A 76 -3.87 3.90 16.03
C SER A 76 -3.04 4.71 17.03
N HIS A 77 -3.63 5.11 18.17
CA HIS A 77 -2.89 5.85 19.19
C HIS A 77 -1.78 5.01 19.84
N ILE A 78 -2.04 3.74 20.18
CA ILE A 78 -1.02 2.84 20.72
C ILE A 78 0.15 2.70 19.73
N LEU A 79 -0.16 2.45 18.46
CA LEU A 79 0.87 2.29 17.43
C LEU A 79 1.65 3.59 17.18
N TYR A 80 0.97 4.74 17.23
CA TYR A 80 1.61 6.05 17.16
C TYR A 80 2.65 6.25 18.27
N GLU A 81 2.32 5.94 19.53
CA GLU A 81 3.27 6.08 20.65
C GLU A 81 4.48 5.16 20.49
N GLU A 82 4.29 3.91 20.04
CA GLU A 82 5.38 2.97 19.78
C GLU A 82 6.33 3.49 18.69
N ILE A 83 5.79 4.06 17.60
CA ILE A 83 6.59 4.60 16.49
C ILE A 83 7.30 5.88 16.92
N LEU A 84 6.64 6.74 17.70
CA LEU A 84 7.24 7.93 18.26
C LEU A 84 8.42 7.61 19.18
N GLU A 85 8.29 6.56 19.99
CA GLU A 85 9.38 6.08 20.85
C GLU A 85 10.57 5.57 20.03
N LEU A 86 10.33 4.86 18.94
CA LEU A 86 11.41 4.46 18.01
C LEU A 86 12.13 5.68 17.43
N ILE A 87 11.38 6.71 17.00
CA ILE A 87 11.96 7.95 16.48
C ILE A 87 12.82 8.65 17.55
N ARG A 88 12.31 8.75 18.79
CA ARG A 88 13.07 9.31 19.93
C ARG A 88 14.35 8.54 20.24
N ARG A 89 14.40 7.25 19.91
CA ARG A 89 15.60 6.38 20.04
C ARG A 89 16.58 6.48 18.87
N GLY A 90 16.37 7.42 17.95
CA GLY A 90 17.30 7.73 16.87
C GLY A 90 16.92 7.13 15.51
N VAL A 91 15.70 6.62 15.38
CA VAL A 91 15.16 6.26 14.07
C VAL A 91 14.77 7.53 13.30
N ASP A 92 15.31 7.70 12.09
CA ASP A 92 15.03 8.87 11.26
C ASP A 92 13.79 8.65 10.34
N PRO A 93 12.66 9.34 10.59
CA PRO A 93 11.47 9.23 9.74
C PRO A 93 11.69 9.78 8.33
N ALA A 94 12.58 10.76 8.13
CA ALA A 94 12.87 11.33 6.81
C ALA A 94 13.59 10.34 5.87
N ASN A 95 14.13 9.25 6.42
CA ASN A 95 14.65 8.10 5.68
C ASN A 95 13.81 6.82 5.88
N GLY A 96 12.64 6.97 6.50
CA GLY A 96 11.69 5.91 6.79
C GLY A 96 10.66 5.72 5.70
N TYR A 97 10.09 4.52 5.68
CA TYR A 97 8.99 4.15 4.82
C TYR A 97 7.93 3.39 5.61
N MET A 98 6.66 3.58 5.25
CA MET A 98 5.54 2.83 5.81
C MET A 98 4.73 2.16 4.71
N PHE A 99 4.28 0.94 4.97
CA PHE A 99 3.34 0.23 4.11
C PHE A 99 2.12 -0.22 4.91
N GLY A 100 0.94 0.09 4.40
CA GLY A 100 -0.33 -0.33 4.98
C GLY A 100 -1.19 -1.09 3.98
N PHE A 101 -1.77 -2.22 4.36
CA PHE A 101 -2.77 -2.93 3.56
C PHE A 101 -4.12 -2.90 4.27
N SER A 102 -5.22 -2.67 3.55
CA SER A 102 -6.58 -2.72 4.08
C SER A 102 -6.74 -1.79 5.29
N TYR A 103 -7.18 -2.30 6.43
CA TYR A 103 -7.22 -1.57 7.71
C TYR A 103 -5.86 -0.97 8.11
N GLY A 104 -4.76 -1.66 7.80
CA GLY A 104 -3.41 -1.18 8.02
C GLY A 104 -3.07 0.06 7.19
N GLY A 105 -3.72 0.26 6.04
CA GLY A 105 -3.66 1.52 5.29
C GLY A 105 -4.27 2.68 6.08
N GLN A 106 -5.44 2.46 6.70
CA GLN A 106 -6.06 3.47 7.57
C GLN A 106 -5.15 3.81 8.76
N LEU A 107 -4.54 2.79 9.39
CA LEU A 107 -3.58 2.98 10.46
C LEU A 107 -2.36 3.79 10.01
N ALA A 108 -1.73 3.41 8.88
CA ALA A 108 -0.56 4.09 8.34
C ALA A 108 -0.84 5.58 8.10
N SER A 109 -1.95 5.88 7.43
CA SER A 109 -2.42 7.23 7.17
C SER A 109 -2.64 8.02 8.47
N LYS A 110 -3.32 7.44 9.47
CA LYS A 110 -3.60 8.14 10.72
C LYS A 110 -2.33 8.42 11.51
N ILE A 111 -1.46 7.42 11.66
CA ILE A 111 -0.20 7.56 12.39
C ILE A 111 0.69 8.63 11.73
N GLY A 112 0.87 8.56 10.40
CA GLY A 112 1.69 9.54 9.67
C GLY A 112 1.21 10.98 9.91
N ARG A 113 -0.11 11.22 9.81
CA ARG A 113 -0.70 12.54 10.10
C ARG A 113 -0.50 12.98 11.55
N GLN A 114 -0.61 12.07 12.51
CA GLN A 114 -0.38 12.39 13.92
C GLN A 114 1.07 12.76 14.20
N LEU A 115 2.04 12.05 13.60
CA LEU A 115 3.47 12.34 13.76
C LEU A 115 3.82 13.73 13.23
N ILE A 116 3.29 14.10 12.06
CA ILE A 116 3.46 15.44 11.48
C ILE A 116 2.79 16.49 12.36
N HIS A 117 1.51 16.31 12.69
CA HIS A 117 0.73 17.32 13.40
C HIS A 117 1.24 17.60 14.82
N TYR A 118 1.69 16.57 15.55
CA TYR A 118 2.08 16.71 16.96
C TYR A 118 3.59 16.84 17.18
N ASN A 119 4.43 16.42 16.24
CA ASN A 119 5.88 16.35 16.46
C ASN A 119 6.72 16.86 15.28
N ASP A 120 6.10 17.30 14.18
CA ASP A 120 6.79 17.70 12.94
C ASP A 120 7.66 16.58 12.32
N TYR A 121 7.33 15.32 12.64
CA TYR A 121 8.00 14.15 12.07
C TYR A 121 7.28 13.69 10.81
N MET A 122 7.96 13.76 9.67
CA MET A 122 7.41 13.38 8.37
C MET A 122 8.16 12.18 7.80
N PHE A 123 7.40 11.12 7.47
CA PHE A 123 7.94 10.00 6.70
C PHE A 123 8.21 10.39 5.25
N LYS A 124 9.25 9.82 4.65
CA LYS A 124 9.57 10.04 3.23
C LYS A 124 8.50 9.50 2.29
N GLN A 125 8.00 8.31 2.58
CA GLN A 125 7.08 7.61 1.70
C GLN A 125 6.15 6.70 2.50
N ILE A 126 4.86 6.75 2.19
CA ILE A 126 3.86 5.79 2.66
C ILE A 126 3.14 5.18 1.47
N ASP A 127 3.22 3.87 1.30
CA ASP A 127 2.40 3.18 0.31
C ASP A 127 1.27 2.42 0.98
N MET A 128 0.08 2.48 0.39
CA MET A 128 -1.09 1.83 0.93
C MET A 128 -1.79 0.98 -0.11
N CYS A 129 -1.90 -0.31 0.15
CA CYS A 129 -2.65 -1.25 -0.68
C CYS A 129 -4.10 -1.35 -0.22
N ASP A 130 -5.01 -1.02 -1.14
CA ASP A 130 -6.45 -1.22 -1.06
C ASP A 130 -7.02 -0.89 0.33
N ILE A 131 -6.79 0.35 0.75
CA ILE A 131 -7.15 0.89 2.07
C ILE A 131 -8.59 0.53 2.39
N ALA A 132 -8.89 0.07 3.61
CA ALA A 132 -10.24 -0.35 3.97
C ALA A 132 -11.26 0.79 3.87
N GLY A 133 -12.34 0.56 3.12
CA GLY A 133 -13.44 1.51 2.94
C GLY A 133 -14.58 1.33 3.94
N PRO A 134 -15.16 0.11 4.08
CA PRO A 134 -16.32 -0.11 4.94
C PRO A 134 -16.09 0.37 6.37
N GLY A 135 -16.97 1.25 6.86
CA GLY A 135 -16.85 1.87 8.19
C GLY A 135 -15.91 3.07 8.27
N PHE A 136 -15.02 3.31 7.32
CA PHE A 136 -14.13 4.48 7.29
C PHE A 136 -14.63 5.57 6.34
N ASP A 137 -15.16 5.16 5.20
CA ASP A 137 -15.69 6.04 4.15
C ASP A 137 -16.82 6.96 4.67
N PHE A 138 -17.54 6.55 5.71
CA PHE A 138 -18.60 7.34 6.35
C PHE A 138 -18.13 8.16 7.56
N LEU A 139 -16.98 7.80 8.16
CA LEU A 139 -16.53 8.35 9.44
C LEU A 139 -15.38 9.36 9.30
N SER A 140 -14.65 9.33 8.19
CA SER A 140 -13.37 10.03 8.08
C SER A 140 -13.07 10.44 6.64
N TYR A 141 -13.17 11.74 6.33
CA TYR A 141 -12.52 12.33 5.16
C TYR A 141 -11.02 12.50 5.44
N ALA A 142 -10.31 11.39 5.64
CA ALA A 142 -8.86 11.46 5.83
C ALA A 142 -8.22 11.88 4.50
N THR A 143 -7.50 13.00 4.53
CA THR A 143 -6.58 13.43 3.48
C THR A 143 -5.31 12.61 3.58
N HIS A 144 -5.32 11.41 2.99
CA HIS A 144 -4.21 10.46 3.05
C HIS A 144 -2.87 11.07 2.61
N ARG A 145 -2.88 12.02 1.67
CA ARG A 145 -1.70 12.78 1.25
C ARG A 145 -0.96 13.49 2.38
N GLU A 146 -1.63 13.88 3.45
CA GLU A 146 -1.01 14.58 4.58
C GLU A 146 -0.20 13.67 5.50
N ALA A 147 -0.16 12.36 5.24
CA ALA A 147 0.50 11.40 6.13
C ALA A 147 2.03 11.34 5.97
N ALA A 148 2.58 11.82 4.85
CA ALA A 148 4.01 11.78 4.53
C ALA A 148 4.35 12.71 3.37
N GLU A 149 5.64 12.87 3.08
CA GLU A 149 6.13 13.65 1.94
C GLU A 149 5.56 13.12 0.61
N ASN A 150 5.51 11.79 0.47
CA ASN A 150 4.92 11.10 -0.68
C ASN A 150 3.99 9.98 -0.21
N VAL A 151 2.82 9.89 -0.83
CA VAL A 151 1.80 8.90 -0.46
C VAL A 151 1.21 8.28 -1.71
N ALA A 152 1.43 6.97 -1.89
CA ALA A 152 0.91 6.20 -3.02
C ALA A 152 -0.15 5.20 -2.55
N CYS A 153 -1.29 5.16 -3.22
CA CYS A 153 -2.43 4.34 -2.83
C CYS A 153 -2.85 3.45 -3.99
N TYR A 154 -2.80 2.13 -3.79
CA TYR A 154 -3.11 1.11 -4.78
C TYR A 154 -4.54 0.63 -4.60
N TYR A 155 -5.45 1.11 -5.44
CA TYR A 155 -6.86 0.73 -5.45
C TYR A 155 -7.02 -0.54 -6.27
N ALA A 156 -7.69 -1.54 -5.72
CA ALA A 156 -7.86 -2.84 -6.36
C ALA A 156 -9.26 -3.45 -6.22
N SER A 157 -10.08 -3.01 -5.25
CA SER A 157 -11.43 -3.56 -5.03
C SER A 157 -12.49 -2.50 -4.69
N LEU A 158 -13.73 -2.74 -5.14
CA LEU A 158 -14.91 -1.95 -4.74
C LEU A 158 -15.55 -2.41 -3.42
N ASP A 159 -15.45 -3.69 -3.10
CA ASP A 159 -16.19 -4.31 -1.99
C ASP A 159 -15.49 -4.13 -0.64
N LYS A 160 -14.16 -3.99 -0.64
CA LYS A 160 -13.35 -3.83 0.57
C LYS A 160 -12.54 -2.54 0.60
N GLY A 161 -12.14 -2.03 -0.56
CA GLY A 161 -11.36 -0.80 -0.70
C GLY A 161 -12.18 0.47 -0.52
N THR A 162 -11.53 1.53 -0.02
CA THR A 162 -12.07 2.89 0.03
C THR A 162 -12.26 3.44 -1.36
N GLN A 163 -13.34 4.19 -1.55
CA GLN A 163 -13.59 4.90 -2.80
C GLN A 163 -13.01 6.32 -2.80
N PHE A 164 -12.45 6.77 -1.66
CA PHE A 164 -11.86 8.10 -1.54
C PHE A 164 -10.40 8.12 -2.01
N ARG A 165 -10.17 8.92 -3.05
CA ARG A 165 -8.87 9.10 -3.70
C ARG A 165 -8.18 10.37 -3.21
N SER A 166 -7.56 10.29 -2.04
CA SER A 166 -6.98 11.47 -1.35
C SER A 166 -5.46 11.45 -1.24
N CYS A 167 -4.78 10.50 -1.88
CA CYS A 167 -3.32 10.36 -1.86
C CYS A 167 -2.65 11.28 -2.90
N HIS A 168 -1.31 11.36 -2.86
CA HIS A 168 -0.55 12.05 -3.90
C HIS A 168 -0.70 11.28 -5.22
N GLN A 169 -0.53 9.96 -5.17
CA GLN A 169 -0.67 9.06 -6.31
C GLN A 169 -1.75 8.03 -6.03
N ASN A 170 -2.82 8.05 -6.82
CA ASN A 170 -3.91 7.08 -6.74
C ASN A 170 -3.76 6.07 -7.88
N ILE A 171 -3.14 4.94 -7.58
CA ILE A 171 -2.81 3.89 -8.54
C ILE A 171 -4.03 2.98 -8.70
N LEU A 172 -4.69 3.07 -9.85
CA LEU A 172 -5.91 2.33 -10.18
C LEU A 172 -5.54 1.03 -10.88
N LEU A 173 -5.43 -0.06 -10.11
CA LEU A 173 -4.98 -1.36 -10.62
C LEU A 173 -6.07 -2.09 -11.40
N GLY A 174 -5.69 -2.79 -12.47
CA GLY A 174 -6.57 -3.73 -13.17
C GLY A 174 -7.75 -3.03 -13.83
N HIS A 175 -8.97 -3.35 -13.41
CA HIS A 175 -10.17 -2.72 -13.94
C HIS A 175 -10.49 -1.43 -13.17
N CYS A 176 -9.69 -0.39 -13.37
CA CYS A 176 -9.83 0.95 -12.77
C CYS A 176 -9.81 0.98 -11.23
N GLY A 177 -9.12 0.03 -10.62
CA GLY A 177 -9.12 -0.16 -9.18
C GLY A 177 -10.41 -0.76 -8.62
N TYR A 178 -11.32 -1.23 -9.46
CA TYR A 178 -12.57 -1.84 -9.04
C TYR A 178 -12.45 -3.34 -8.79
N THR A 179 -11.68 -4.02 -9.64
CA THR A 179 -11.43 -5.46 -9.54
C THR A 179 -10.17 -5.82 -10.32
N GLN A 180 -9.54 -6.94 -9.95
CA GLN A 180 -8.36 -7.46 -10.63
C GLN A 180 -8.75 -8.59 -11.60
N PRO A 181 -8.33 -8.55 -12.88
CA PRO A 181 -8.58 -9.65 -13.83
C PRO A 181 -8.10 -11.01 -13.32
N ALA A 182 -6.98 -11.04 -12.59
CA ALA A 182 -6.37 -12.27 -12.11
C ALA A 182 -7.28 -13.15 -11.23
N ILE A 183 -8.36 -12.63 -10.63
CA ILE A 183 -9.35 -13.44 -9.89
C ILE A 183 -9.97 -14.55 -10.75
N LEU A 184 -9.97 -14.41 -12.07
CA LEU A 184 -10.50 -15.41 -13.00
C LEU A 184 -9.53 -16.56 -13.27
N SER A 185 -8.26 -16.42 -12.87
CA SER A 185 -7.18 -17.36 -13.20
C SER A 185 -6.59 -18.06 -11.97
N GLN A 186 -6.87 -17.56 -10.77
CA GLN A 186 -6.37 -18.12 -9.53
C GLN A 186 -7.44 -18.03 -8.43
N PRO A 187 -7.57 -19.05 -7.55
CA PRO A 187 -8.59 -19.09 -6.51
C PRO A 187 -8.13 -18.57 -5.14
N TYR A 188 -6.86 -18.18 -4.99
CA TYR A 188 -6.23 -17.93 -3.70
C TYR A 188 -6.46 -16.52 -3.16
N PHE A 189 -6.53 -15.53 -4.04
CA PHE A 189 -6.62 -14.12 -3.69
C PHE A 189 -7.86 -13.47 -4.26
N SER A 190 -8.58 -12.72 -3.43
CA SER A 190 -9.55 -11.73 -3.89
C SER A 190 -8.85 -10.53 -4.54
N SER A 191 -9.59 -9.67 -5.25
CA SER A 191 -9.08 -8.40 -5.79
C SER A 191 -8.40 -7.54 -4.72
N HIS A 192 -8.94 -7.55 -3.50
CA HIS A 192 -8.35 -6.89 -2.33
C HIS A 192 -6.96 -7.42 -1.99
N GLY A 193 -6.83 -8.75 -1.84
CA GLY A 193 -5.54 -9.39 -1.55
C GLY A 193 -4.52 -9.28 -2.70
N LEU A 194 -5.00 -9.24 -3.95
CA LEU A 194 -4.15 -9.07 -5.13
C LEU A 194 -3.42 -7.71 -5.14
N SER A 195 -3.93 -6.68 -4.47
CA SER A 195 -3.22 -5.39 -4.33
C SER A 195 -1.82 -5.58 -3.73
N VAL A 196 -1.72 -6.38 -2.67
CA VAL A 196 -0.43 -6.68 -2.01
C VAL A 196 0.47 -7.52 -2.93
N GLN A 197 -0.09 -8.51 -3.61
CA GLN A 197 0.66 -9.35 -4.53
C GLN A 197 1.23 -8.56 -5.71
N ILE A 198 0.44 -7.65 -6.28
CA ILE A 198 0.87 -6.75 -7.35
C ILE A 198 1.95 -5.78 -6.85
N TYR A 199 1.76 -5.19 -5.67
CA TYR A 199 2.76 -4.32 -5.06
C TYR A 199 4.10 -5.04 -4.86
N ILE A 200 4.10 -6.28 -4.37
CA ILE A 200 5.31 -7.10 -4.21
C ILE A 200 5.90 -7.52 -5.57
N ASN A 201 5.07 -7.92 -6.53
CA ASN A 201 5.55 -8.27 -7.86
C ASN A 201 6.21 -7.07 -8.56
N ALA A 202 5.81 -5.84 -8.23
CA ALA A 202 6.39 -4.63 -8.81
C ALA A 202 7.86 -4.37 -8.42
N PHE A 203 8.41 -5.15 -7.49
CA PHE A 203 9.85 -5.14 -7.19
C PHE A 203 10.66 -5.79 -8.32
N ASP A 204 10.15 -6.89 -8.87
CA ASP A 204 10.85 -7.71 -9.88
C ASP A 204 10.33 -7.45 -11.31
N TYR A 205 9.06 -7.07 -11.44
CA TYR A 205 8.37 -6.95 -12.73
C TYR A 205 7.82 -5.53 -12.92
N PRO A 206 8.01 -4.91 -14.09
CA PRO A 206 7.53 -3.55 -14.31
C PRO A 206 6.01 -3.54 -14.50
N PHE A 207 5.31 -2.79 -13.66
CA PHE A 207 3.90 -2.45 -13.83
C PHE A 207 3.80 -1.05 -14.41
N TYR A 208 3.38 -0.97 -15.68
CA TYR A 208 3.36 0.28 -16.42
C TYR A 208 2.05 1.03 -16.23
N GLY A 209 2.15 2.32 -15.94
CA GLY A 209 1.02 3.22 -16.02
C GLY A 209 0.64 3.49 -17.49
N SER A 210 -0.65 3.49 -17.75
CA SER A 210 -1.23 3.79 -19.04
C SER A 210 -1.26 5.30 -19.26
N SER A 211 -0.85 5.74 -20.45
CA SER A 211 -0.98 7.13 -20.89
C SER A 211 -2.43 7.50 -21.23
N LYS A 212 -3.30 6.49 -21.33
CA LYS A 212 -4.72 6.65 -21.64
C LYS A 212 -5.59 6.07 -20.55
N LEU A 213 -6.65 6.79 -20.25
CA LEU A 213 -7.71 6.31 -19.38
C LEU A 213 -8.86 5.76 -20.23
N PRO A 214 -9.33 4.52 -20.00
CA PRO A 214 -10.56 4.05 -20.62
C PRO A 214 -11.77 4.90 -20.20
N THR A 215 -12.76 5.05 -21.09
CA THR A 215 -13.99 5.82 -20.84
C THR A 215 -14.84 5.28 -19.70
N TRP A 216 -14.78 3.96 -19.45
CA TRP A 216 -15.46 3.30 -18.33
C TRP A 216 -14.72 3.43 -16.99
N CYS A 217 -13.48 3.93 -16.99
CA CYS A 217 -12.72 4.14 -15.77
C CYS A 217 -13.03 5.54 -15.22
N LEU A 218 -13.85 5.60 -14.16
CA LEU A 218 -14.14 6.88 -13.52
C LEU A 218 -12.93 7.31 -12.70
N ALA A 219 -12.07 8.14 -13.31
CA ALA A 219 -11.02 8.89 -12.62
C ALA A 219 -11.56 10.25 -12.17
N GLY A 220 -11.31 10.61 -10.92
CA GLY A 220 -11.66 11.93 -10.41
C GLY A 220 -10.65 12.98 -10.87
N ASN A 221 -9.36 12.63 -10.82
CA ASN A 221 -8.26 13.53 -11.17
C ASN A 221 -7.18 12.78 -11.98
N PRO A 222 -7.45 12.36 -13.23
CA PRO A 222 -6.51 11.57 -14.03
C PRO A 222 -5.24 12.34 -14.35
N VAL A 223 -4.09 11.65 -14.27
CA VAL A 223 -2.81 12.17 -14.76
C VAL A 223 -2.83 12.23 -16.29
N LEU A 224 -2.84 13.44 -16.86
CA LEU A 224 -2.98 13.64 -18.31
C LEU A 224 -1.68 13.37 -19.10
N ASN A 225 -0.52 13.63 -18.50
CA ASN A 225 0.79 13.56 -19.18
C ASN A 225 1.73 12.59 -18.45
N LEU A 226 1.33 11.32 -18.40
CA LEU A 226 2.18 10.29 -17.80
C LEU A 226 3.38 9.99 -18.71
N PRO A 227 4.63 10.04 -18.21
CA PRO A 227 5.82 9.76 -19.03
C PRO A 227 5.77 8.38 -19.71
N GLU A 228 6.30 8.27 -20.94
CA GLU A 228 6.33 6.98 -21.63
C GLU A 228 7.15 5.96 -20.83
N GLY A 229 6.50 4.83 -20.51
CA GLY A 229 7.14 3.76 -19.75
C GLY A 229 7.22 4.01 -18.25
N PHE A 230 6.45 4.98 -17.72
CA PHE A 230 6.26 5.19 -16.29
C PHE A 230 5.89 3.89 -15.58
N LYS A 231 6.58 3.59 -14.48
CA LYS A 231 6.35 2.38 -13.66
C LYS A 231 5.84 2.76 -12.28
N VAL A 232 4.93 1.95 -11.75
CA VAL A 232 4.54 1.98 -10.33
C VAL A 232 5.28 0.92 -9.52
N GLY A 233 5.16 0.99 -8.19
CA GLY A 233 5.80 0.08 -7.27
C GLY A 233 7.17 0.58 -6.80
N TYR A 234 7.89 -0.31 -6.13
CA TYR A 234 9.12 0.05 -5.43
C TYR A 234 10.21 0.65 -6.31
N ASN A 235 10.47 0.04 -7.46
CA ASN A 235 11.43 0.53 -8.47
C ASN A 235 10.74 1.45 -9.49
N GLY A 236 9.55 1.93 -9.17
CA GLY A 236 8.76 2.82 -10.01
C GLY A 236 9.32 4.23 -10.05
N ASP A 237 8.83 5.04 -10.98
CA ASP A 237 9.17 6.45 -11.12
C ASP A 237 8.39 7.30 -10.09
N ILE A 238 8.24 6.78 -8.86
CA ILE A 238 7.48 7.39 -7.78
C ILE A 238 8.30 8.56 -7.23
N GLY A 239 7.94 9.76 -7.65
CA GLY A 239 8.42 11.03 -7.11
C GLY A 239 7.28 12.04 -7.02
N SER A 240 7.46 13.06 -6.17
CA SER A 240 6.45 14.07 -5.78
C SER A 240 5.83 14.87 -6.93
N HIS A 241 6.39 14.77 -8.14
CA HIS A 241 5.96 15.54 -9.32
C HIS A 241 4.78 14.94 -10.08
N ILE A 242 4.52 13.64 -9.95
CA ILE A 242 3.37 12.99 -10.61
C ILE A 242 2.29 12.76 -9.56
N GLN A 243 1.18 13.50 -9.67
CA GLN A 243 0.07 13.45 -8.72
C GLN A 243 -1.27 13.27 -9.42
N GLY A 244 -2.15 12.48 -8.83
CA GLY A 244 -3.48 12.16 -9.35
C GLY A 244 -3.71 10.67 -9.58
N ASP A 245 -4.74 10.37 -10.36
CA ASP A 245 -5.19 9.03 -10.70
C ASP A 245 -4.34 8.46 -11.85
N ILE A 246 -3.63 7.37 -11.57
CA ILE A 246 -2.72 6.68 -12.48
C ILE A 246 -3.32 5.31 -12.78
N PHE A 247 -3.75 5.11 -14.02
CA PHE A 247 -4.33 3.83 -14.43
C PHE A 247 -3.26 2.80 -14.76
N VAL A 248 -3.30 1.65 -14.12
CA VAL A 248 -2.32 0.57 -14.29
C VAL A 248 -3.06 -0.73 -14.63
N PRO A 249 -3.19 -1.08 -15.93
CA PRO A 249 -3.85 -2.31 -16.31
C PRO A 249 -3.02 -3.53 -15.89
N THR A 250 -3.71 -4.55 -15.40
CA THR A 250 -3.12 -5.82 -14.95
C THR A 250 -3.67 -6.99 -15.77
N GLY A 251 -2.92 -8.09 -15.80
CA GLY A 251 -3.22 -9.29 -16.57
C GLY A 251 -3.86 -10.40 -15.75
N LEU A 252 -4.28 -11.46 -16.44
CA LEU A 252 -4.80 -12.68 -15.82
C LEU A 252 -3.69 -13.45 -15.11
N ASN A 253 -2.59 -13.72 -15.80
CA ASN A 253 -1.57 -14.66 -15.33
C ASN A 253 -0.46 -13.96 -14.55
N TYR A 254 0.13 -14.67 -13.58
CA TYR A 254 1.33 -14.23 -12.87
C TYR A 254 2.44 -13.83 -13.88
N PRO A 255 3.16 -12.69 -13.66
CA PRO A 255 3.16 -11.84 -12.47
C PRO A 255 2.09 -10.72 -12.48
N TYR A 256 1.07 -10.86 -13.33
CA TYR A 256 -0.08 -9.96 -13.47
C TYR A 256 0.23 -8.59 -14.09
N ASN A 257 1.44 -8.35 -14.57
CA ASN A 257 1.76 -7.15 -15.34
C ASN A 257 1.49 -7.35 -16.84
N LEU A 258 1.35 -6.25 -17.56
CA LEU A 258 1.37 -6.25 -19.03
C LEU A 258 2.76 -5.84 -19.51
N SER A 259 3.29 -6.53 -20.52
CA SER A 259 4.47 -6.04 -21.26
C SER A 259 4.16 -4.71 -21.96
N LYS A 260 5.20 -3.93 -22.29
CA LYS A 260 5.04 -2.68 -23.06
C LYS A 260 4.23 -2.87 -24.35
N ARG A 261 4.43 -4.00 -25.05
CA ARG A 261 3.68 -4.35 -26.26
C ARG A 261 2.20 -4.60 -25.96
N GLN A 262 1.90 -5.35 -24.89
CA GLN A 262 0.53 -5.60 -24.47
C GLN A 262 -0.16 -4.31 -24.01
N LEU A 263 0.52 -3.43 -23.27
CA LEU A 263 -0.03 -2.13 -22.88
C LEU A 263 -0.39 -1.28 -24.11
N LYS A 264 0.53 -1.14 -25.09
CA LYS A 264 0.25 -0.38 -26.33
C LYS A 264 -0.93 -0.97 -27.11
N ALA A 265 -1.05 -2.30 -27.15
CA ALA A 265 -2.20 -2.96 -27.76
C ALA A 265 -3.50 -2.64 -26.98
N TYR A 266 -3.46 -2.75 -25.65
CA TYR A 266 -4.58 -2.45 -24.76
C TYR A 266 -5.07 -1.00 -24.92
N GLU A 267 -4.15 -0.04 -24.94
CA GLU A 267 -4.43 1.39 -25.16
C GLU A 267 -5.00 1.70 -26.54
N LYS A 268 -4.82 0.83 -27.54
CA LYS A 268 -5.42 1.01 -28.87
C LYS A 268 -6.92 0.75 -28.83
N TYR A 269 -7.35 -0.26 -28.08
CA TYR A 269 -8.77 -0.63 -27.96
C TYR A 269 -9.64 0.48 -27.34
N PHE A 270 -9.06 1.40 -26.55
CA PHE A 270 -9.79 2.54 -26.00
C PHE A 270 -10.19 3.60 -27.02
N LYS A 271 -9.56 3.63 -28.20
CA LYS A 271 -9.89 4.63 -29.24
C LYS A 271 -11.10 4.21 -30.09
N GLU A 272 -11.62 3.00 -29.92
CA GLU A 272 -12.64 2.40 -30.78
C GLU A 272 -14.04 2.33 -30.14
N THR A 273 -14.22 2.95 -28.96
CA THR A 273 -15.49 3.05 -28.22
C THR A 273 -15.70 4.47 -27.71
#